data_AF-A0A841VJZ7-F1
#
_entry.id   AF-A0A841VJZ7-F1
#
_cell.length_a   1.000
_cell.length_b   1.000
_cell.length_c   1.000
_cell.angle_alpha   90.00
_cell.angle_beta   90.00
_cell.angle_gamma   90.00
#
_symmetry.space_group_name_H-M   'P 1'
#
loop_
_entity.id
_entity.type
_entity.pdbx_description
1 polymer ?
#
loop_
_entity_poly.entity_id
_entity_poly.type
_entity_poly.pdbx_seq_one_letter_code
_entity_poly.pdbx_strand_id
1 'polypeptide(L)'
;YNNLDLGSGVEALMLRIALPSGTNSIEVRLGSVSGTVVGSCTINSTGSLSNYRTVPCPLNKSLAKGKQNLVIRFTGSNRSMRFNWFAFWAKDTEQKIDEIQKIQSNNVNQGSPVISISGRPIRTQNLLPTSSQILAKSYGLWSPGKTWECPKWMHDTYLTNGEDGKVYPTWHPPVDFNPETNTYCTYGHEHGDDPLSSEVFNIAGMPAFGYVNEQLATNNPSNPSVHRNEDHFGHKVLVANNWQMFNASNTSLIKSCDVSLKLHMGTHSPDALVNTAHEMFASGKCDGLEPFNLKHFALFGAAGEFKEPETSLCNLSTVNPGIPPSPTNQPYGDAHRAIPTAGCYQRGTVDQKTADINSRNTESWLTGFAGKSFYFKVANPSRFYDPSTTTKINRTVNSCYDPAHPLSTTLICEETLAAGSKVEWDDPRSPFRGTTQRETHFSGLAFSNSANSVIYTDAYGRNARISPAPAQGITFMQIVPREGFKYDVNSAASLFPPRDYSALGQNGVRAPN
;
A
#
# COMPACT_ATOMS: atom_id res chain seq x y z
N TYR A 1 -28.53 -18.78 8.33
CA TYR A 1 -27.38 -19.18 7.51
C TYR A 1 -27.16 -20.67 7.69
N ASN A 2 -27.24 -21.46 6.62
CA ASN A 2 -27.23 -22.91 6.71
C ASN A 2 -25.82 -23.48 6.50
N ASN A 3 -25.52 -24.61 7.14
CA ASN A 3 -24.30 -25.40 6.96
C ASN A 3 -23.00 -24.60 7.12
N LEU A 4 -22.93 -23.67 8.07
CA LEU A 4 -21.69 -22.95 8.39
C LEU A 4 -20.75 -23.86 9.16
N ASP A 5 -19.50 -23.94 8.72
CA ASP A 5 -18.44 -24.66 9.43
C ASP A 5 -17.78 -23.74 10.46
N LEU A 6 -18.05 -24.01 11.73
CA LEU A 6 -17.54 -23.24 12.87
C LEU A 6 -16.22 -23.82 13.41
N GLY A 7 -15.63 -24.81 12.73
CA GLY A 7 -14.34 -25.40 13.10
C GLY A 7 -14.35 -26.00 14.52
N SER A 8 -13.26 -25.81 15.27
CA SER A 8 -13.11 -26.30 16.64
C SER A 8 -13.87 -25.47 17.69
N GLY A 9 -14.37 -24.28 17.31
CA GLY A 9 -15.19 -23.43 18.17
C GLY A 9 -14.98 -21.94 17.91
N VAL A 10 -16.06 -21.19 17.81
CA VAL A 10 -16.09 -19.73 17.63
C VAL A 10 -16.44 -19.04 18.95
N GLU A 11 -15.74 -17.96 19.29
CA GLU A 11 -15.91 -17.21 20.56
C GLU A 11 -16.74 -15.94 20.43
N ALA A 12 -16.86 -15.37 19.24
CA ALA A 12 -17.75 -14.25 18.99
C ALA A 12 -18.24 -14.18 17.54
N LEU A 13 -19.41 -13.58 17.37
CA LEU A 13 -19.92 -13.12 16.08
C LEU A 13 -19.67 -11.61 15.97
N MET A 14 -18.87 -11.18 15.01
CA MET A 14 -18.66 -9.76 14.69
C MET A 14 -19.81 -9.29 13.80
N LEU A 15 -20.57 -8.29 14.23
CA LEU A 15 -21.78 -7.81 13.55
C LEU A 15 -21.55 -6.39 13.03
N ARG A 16 -21.67 -6.17 11.72
CA ARG A 16 -21.64 -4.83 11.12
C ARG A 16 -23.05 -4.26 11.07
N ILE A 17 -23.28 -3.22 11.86
CA ILE A 17 -24.61 -2.68 12.12
C ILE A 17 -24.59 -1.15 12.24
N ALA A 18 -25.74 -0.51 12.01
CA ALA A 18 -25.97 0.89 12.30
C ALA A 18 -27.26 1.06 13.11
N LEU A 19 -27.22 1.89 14.16
CA LEU A 19 -28.37 2.20 15.01
C LEU A 19 -28.33 3.70 15.37
N PRO A 20 -29.32 4.51 14.99
CA PRO A 20 -29.25 5.96 15.18
C PRO A 20 -29.34 6.40 16.65
N SER A 21 -30.13 5.71 17.47
CA SER A 21 -30.33 6.03 18.89
C SER A 21 -30.82 4.81 19.67
N GLY A 22 -30.67 4.86 21.00
CA GLY A 22 -31.11 3.80 21.92
C GLY A 22 -30.24 2.54 21.87
N THR A 23 -30.84 1.40 22.22
CA THR A 23 -30.22 0.07 22.19
C THR A 23 -31.07 -0.94 21.42
N ASN A 24 -30.49 -2.07 21.05
CA ASN A 24 -31.17 -3.24 20.48
C ASN A 24 -30.57 -4.53 21.07
N SER A 25 -31.24 -5.67 20.91
CA SER A 25 -30.77 -6.95 21.43
C SER A 25 -30.75 -8.00 20.34
N ILE A 26 -29.74 -8.86 20.38
CA ILE A 26 -29.52 -9.93 19.41
C ILE A 26 -29.25 -11.23 20.18
N GLU A 27 -29.83 -12.32 19.70
CA GLU A 27 -29.49 -13.68 20.09
C GLU A 27 -28.87 -14.40 18.90
N VAL A 28 -27.83 -15.18 19.15
CA VAL A 28 -27.24 -16.10 18.19
C VAL A 28 -27.61 -17.51 18.59
N ARG A 29 -28.21 -18.26 17.67
CA ARG A 29 -28.79 -19.58 17.91
C ARG A 29 -28.27 -20.62 16.91
N LEU A 30 -28.20 -21.87 17.32
CA LEU A 30 -27.84 -23.01 16.46
C LEU A 30 -29.07 -23.82 16.03
N GLY A 31 -29.04 -24.36 14.81
CA GLY A 31 -30.06 -25.24 14.26
C GLY A 31 -31.25 -24.50 13.67
N SER A 32 -32.06 -23.84 14.51
CA SER A 32 -33.32 -23.21 14.13
C SER A 32 -33.60 -21.92 14.91
N VAL A 33 -34.69 -21.21 14.56
CA VAL A 33 -35.12 -19.98 15.26
C VAL A 33 -35.44 -20.24 16.75
N SER A 34 -35.91 -21.44 17.09
CA SER A 34 -36.15 -21.88 18.47
C SER A 34 -34.99 -22.70 19.05
N GLY A 35 -33.89 -22.85 18.31
CA GLY A 35 -32.74 -23.66 18.72
C GLY A 35 -31.90 -23.03 19.83
N THR A 36 -30.87 -23.76 20.25
CA THR A 36 -30.01 -23.43 21.39
C THR A 36 -29.38 -22.04 21.22
N VAL A 37 -29.58 -21.16 22.21
CA VAL A 37 -28.87 -19.87 22.27
C VAL A 37 -27.42 -20.12 22.61
N VAL A 38 -26.53 -19.66 21.74
CA VAL A 38 -25.08 -19.73 21.94
C VAL A 38 -24.46 -18.37 22.21
N GLY A 39 -25.18 -17.27 21.99
CA GLY A 39 -24.71 -15.93 22.37
C GLY A 39 -25.87 -14.94 22.47
N SER A 40 -25.69 -13.91 23.29
CA SER A 40 -26.60 -12.77 23.36
C SER A 40 -25.80 -11.49 23.56
N CYS A 41 -26.16 -10.44 22.83
CA CYS A 41 -25.47 -9.16 22.90
C CYS A 41 -26.45 -7.99 22.79
N THR A 42 -26.10 -6.91 23.48
CA THR A 42 -26.79 -5.63 23.38
C THR A 42 -26.03 -4.73 22.41
N ILE A 43 -26.76 -4.19 21.45
CA ILE A 43 -26.30 -3.21 20.48
C ILE A 43 -26.57 -1.82 21.04
N ASN A 44 -25.54 -0.98 21.09
CA ASN A 44 -25.68 0.43 21.43
C ASN A 44 -25.82 1.28 20.16
N SER A 45 -26.35 2.50 20.32
CA SER A 45 -26.42 3.48 19.26
C SER A 45 -25.05 3.72 18.61
N THR A 46 -25.03 3.70 17.28
CA THR A 46 -23.90 4.15 16.44
C THR A 46 -24.07 5.60 15.98
N GLY A 47 -25.15 6.28 16.37
CA GLY A 47 -25.36 7.72 16.15
C GLY A 47 -26.04 8.11 14.83
N SER A 48 -26.10 7.24 13.81
CA SER A 48 -26.94 7.47 12.63
C SER A 48 -27.20 6.18 11.84
N LEU A 49 -28.18 6.21 10.92
CA LEU A 49 -28.49 5.11 9.99
C LEU A 49 -27.40 4.85 8.93
N SER A 50 -26.44 5.76 8.80
CA SER A 50 -25.33 5.67 7.86
C SER A 50 -24.00 5.38 8.54
N ASN A 51 -23.93 5.46 9.88
CA ASN A 51 -22.72 5.18 10.64
C ASN A 51 -22.68 3.71 11.06
N TYR A 52 -22.10 2.86 10.20
CA TYR A 52 -21.93 1.45 10.53
C TYR A 52 -20.70 1.23 11.41
N ARG A 53 -20.87 0.44 12.47
CA ARG A 53 -19.80 -0.07 13.34
C ARG A 53 -19.81 -1.59 13.36
N THR A 54 -18.65 -2.19 13.56
CA THR A 54 -18.53 -3.64 13.77
C THR A 54 -18.44 -3.90 15.25
N VAL A 55 -19.39 -4.66 15.81
CA VAL A 55 -19.47 -4.92 17.25
C VAL A 55 -19.39 -6.42 17.53
N PRO A 56 -18.71 -6.84 18.62
CA PRO A 56 -18.63 -8.24 18.99
C PRO A 56 -19.89 -8.72 19.71
N CYS A 57 -20.36 -9.91 19.36
CA CYS A 57 -21.41 -10.66 20.05
C CYS A 57 -20.83 -11.96 20.60
N PRO A 58 -20.45 -12.02 21.90
CA PRO A 58 -19.80 -13.20 22.47
C PRO A 58 -20.63 -14.47 22.33
N LEU A 59 -19.98 -15.58 21.99
CA LEU A 59 -20.54 -16.91 21.83
C LEU A 59 -19.93 -17.90 22.83
N ASN A 60 -20.72 -18.91 23.23
CA ASN A 60 -20.24 -20.06 23.96
C ASN A 60 -19.49 -20.99 23.01
N LYS A 61 -18.15 -20.90 23.04
CA LYS A 61 -17.22 -21.70 22.22
C LYS A 61 -17.47 -23.21 22.28
N SER A 62 -17.88 -23.74 23.44
CA SER A 62 -18.10 -25.17 23.60
C SER A 62 -19.30 -25.69 22.80
N LEU A 63 -20.25 -24.80 22.48
CA LEU A 63 -21.44 -25.07 21.69
C LEU A 63 -21.27 -24.64 20.22
N ALA A 64 -20.64 -23.49 19.97
CA ALA A 64 -20.49 -22.90 18.63
C ALA A 64 -19.33 -23.53 17.83
N LYS A 65 -19.41 -24.83 17.54
CA LYS A 65 -18.37 -25.61 16.84
C LYS A 65 -18.96 -26.58 15.80
N GLY A 66 -18.12 -27.01 14.86
CA GLY A 66 -18.47 -27.93 13.76
C GLY A 66 -19.43 -27.33 12.73
N LYS A 67 -19.94 -28.16 11.81
CA LYS A 67 -20.92 -27.75 10.80
C LYS A 67 -22.32 -27.62 11.43
N GLN A 68 -22.86 -26.40 11.41
CA GLN A 68 -24.13 -26.05 12.04
C GLN A 68 -24.93 -25.05 11.20
N ASN A 69 -26.25 -25.03 11.38
CA ASN A 69 -27.06 -23.89 10.95
C ASN A 69 -26.97 -22.78 12.01
N LEU A 70 -26.74 -21.54 11.60
CA LEU A 70 -26.67 -20.38 12.46
C LEU A 70 -27.87 -19.45 12.23
N VAL A 71 -28.54 -19.04 13.30
CA VAL A 71 -29.63 -18.06 13.28
C VAL A 71 -29.23 -16.84 14.09
N ILE A 72 -29.27 -15.67 13.46
CA ILE A 72 -29.12 -14.38 14.13
C ILE A 72 -30.54 -13.83 14.32
N ARG A 73 -31.00 -13.78 15.57
CA ARG A 73 -32.35 -13.34 15.93
C ARG A 73 -32.28 -11.97 16.57
N PHE A 74 -32.82 -10.97 15.88
CA PHE A 74 -32.96 -9.61 16.40
C PHE A 74 -34.16 -9.55 17.34
N THR A 75 -33.92 -9.54 18.65
CA THR A 75 -34.95 -9.64 19.68
C THR A 75 -35.40 -8.30 20.23
N GLY A 76 -34.61 -7.23 20.06
CA GLY A 76 -35.01 -5.92 20.54
C GLY A 76 -36.10 -5.26 19.68
N SER A 77 -36.77 -4.27 20.28
CA SER A 77 -37.92 -3.57 19.70
C SER A 77 -37.54 -2.43 18.75
N ASN A 78 -36.27 -2.01 18.73
CA ASN A 78 -35.80 -0.89 17.91
C ASN A 78 -35.71 -1.28 16.42
N ARG A 79 -36.69 -0.84 15.63
CA ARG A 79 -36.82 -1.17 14.20
C ARG A 79 -35.90 -0.36 13.28
N SER A 80 -35.20 0.64 13.80
CA SER A 80 -34.30 1.48 13.01
C SER A 80 -32.91 0.87 12.82
N MET A 81 -32.59 -0.23 13.50
CA MET A 81 -31.30 -0.87 13.33
C MET A 81 -31.14 -1.47 11.93
N ARG A 82 -30.02 -1.16 11.29
CA ARG A 82 -29.61 -1.78 10.02
C ARG A 82 -28.52 -2.80 10.29
N PHE A 83 -28.66 -3.96 9.64
CA PHE A 83 -27.65 -5.01 9.62
C PHE A 83 -27.04 -5.08 8.22
N ASN A 84 -25.72 -5.18 8.14
CA ASN A 84 -24.99 -5.27 6.88
C ASN A 84 -24.39 -6.68 6.71
N TRP A 85 -23.36 -7.00 7.50
CA TRP A 85 -22.66 -8.28 7.42
C TRP A 85 -22.30 -8.81 8.80
N PHE A 86 -21.88 -10.07 8.87
CA PHE A 86 -21.30 -10.67 10.06
C PHE A 86 -20.04 -11.48 9.72
N ALA A 87 -19.15 -11.65 10.70
CA ALA A 87 -17.96 -12.50 10.61
C ALA A 87 -17.75 -13.26 11.93
N PHE A 88 -16.94 -14.30 11.92
CA PHE A 88 -16.61 -15.09 13.11
C PHE A 88 -15.28 -14.64 13.72
N TRP A 89 -15.18 -14.74 15.03
CA TRP A 89 -13.94 -14.55 15.77
C TRP A 89 -13.75 -15.67 16.78
N ALA A 90 -12.55 -16.24 16.87
CA ALA A 90 -12.14 -17.09 17.96
C ALA A 90 -10.68 -16.82 18.32
N LYS A 91 -10.41 -16.74 19.63
CA LYS A 91 -9.07 -16.67 20.19
C LYS A 91 -8.35 -17.98 19.89
N ASP A 92 -7.12 -17.86 19.43
CA ASP A 92 -6.20 -18.96 19.11
C ASP A 92 -6.64 -19.88 17.95
N THR A 93 -7.60 -19.44 17.12
CA THR A 93 -7.77 -20.04 15.80
C THR A 93 -6.69 -19.48 14.88
N GLU A 94 -5.71 -20.32 14.52
CA GLU A 94 -5.23 -20.35 13.14
C GLU A 94 -6.48 -20.56 12.28
N GLN A 95 -7.02 -19.47 11.75
CA GLN A 95 -8.05 -19.63 10.75
C GLN A 95 -7.41 -20.41 9.61
N LYS A 96 -8.15 -21.34 9.01
CA LYS A 96 -7.85 -21.86 7.67
C LYS A 96 -7.78 -20.76 6.59
N ILE A 97 -7.66 -19.49 6.95
CA ILE A 97 -7.03 -18.45 6.13
C ILE A 97 -5.60 -18.88 5.74
N ASP A 98 -4.88 -19.67 6.55
CA ASP A 98 -3.61 -20.26 6.12
C ASP A 98 -3.79 -21.36 5.05
N GLU A 99 -5.01 -21.91 4.90
CA GLU A 99 -5.41 -22.78 3.78
C GLU A 99 -6.08 -22.01 2.64
N ILE A 100 -6.75 -20.87 2.87
CA ILE A 100 -7.26 -19.98 1.82
C ILE A 100 -6.11 -19.18 1.17
N GLN A 101 -5.01 -18.95 1.90
CA GLN A 101 -3.70 -18.58 1.34
C GLN A 101 -3.09 -19.71 0.50
N LYS A 102 -3.42 -20.98 0.78
CA LYS A 102 -2.98 -22.16 -0.02
C LYS A 102 -3.94 -22.57 -1.13
N ILE A 103 -5.19 -22.09 -1.13
CA ILE A 103 -6.14 -22.21 -2.25
C ILE A 103 -6.22 -20.83 -2.92
N GLN A 104 -5.05 -20.27 -3.17
CA GLN A 104 -4.82 -19.31 -4.23
C GLN A 104 -4.49 -20.11 -5.49
N SER A 105 -4.95 -19.67 -6.67
CA SER A 105 -4.81 -20.43 -7.92
C SER A 105 -3.39 -20.96 -8.11
N ASN A 106 -3.24 -22.09 -8.80
CA ASN A 106 -1.96 -22.74 -9.14
C ASN A 106 -1.00 -21.86 -10.00
N ASN A 107 -1.20 -20.55 -10.05
CA ASN A 107 -0.34 -19.59 -10.69
C ASN A 107 0.48 -18.85 -9.63
N VAL A 108 1.79 -18.89 -9.84
CA VAL A 108 2.86 -18.13 -9.19
C VAL A 108 2.45 -16.68 -8.86
N ASN A 109 2.96 -16.15 -7.73
CA ASN A 109 2.77 -14.80 -7.19
C ASN A 109 1.40 -14.50 -6.56
N GLN A 110 1.25 -14.73 -5.26
CA GLN A 110 0.23 -14.01 -4.48
C GLN A 110 0.78 -13.65 -3.09
N GLY A 111 1.19 -12.38 -2.91
CA GLY A 111 1.36 -11.80 -1.57
C GLY A 111 0.07 -11.88 -0.75
N SER A 112 0.14 -11.71 0.57
CA SER A 112 -1.08 -11.77 1.39
C SER A 112 -1.93 -10.50 1.23
N PRO A 113 -3.24 -10.60 0.94
CA PRO A 113 -4.12 -9.44 1.08
C PRO A 113 -4.11 -9.02 2.55
N VAL A 114 -3.93 -7.72 2.81
CA VAL A 114 -3.91 -7.19 4.17
C VAL A 114 -5.34 -7.05 4.68
N ILE A 115 -5.92 -8.18 5.09
CA ILE A 115 -7.15 -8.22 5.88
C ILE A 115 -6.75 -8.01 7.35
N SER A 116 -7.67 -7.56 8.21
CA SER A 116 -7.43 -7.56 9.65
C SER A 116 -7.09 -8.98 10.12
N ILE A 117 -5.82 -9.24 10.42
CA ILE A 117 -5.40 -10.56 10.88
C ILE A 117 -5.78 -10.70 12.35
N SER A 118 -6.81 -11.49 12.60
CA SER A 118 -7.09 -12.02 13.94
C SER A 118 -5.86 -12.83 14.39
N GLY A 119 -5.28 -12.48 15.55
CA GLY A 119 -4.11 -13.18 16.11
C GLY A 119 -2.81 -12.38 16.12
N ARG A 120 -2.76 -11.16 15.54
CA ARG A 120 -1.62 -10.27 15.78
C ARG A 120 -1.57 -9.84 17.25
N PRO A 121 -0.37 -9.74 17.86
CA PRO A 121 -0.23 -9.23 19.21
C PRO A 121 -0.92 -7.87 19.36
N ILE A 122 -1.71 -7.71 20.42
CA ILE A 122 -2.31 -6.42 20.77
C ILE A 122 -1.17 -5.43 20.99
N ARG A 123 -1.21 -4.32 20.24
CA ARG A 123 -0.22 -3.26 20.33
C ARG A 123 -0.34 -2.56 21.68
N THR A 124 0.80 -2.33 22.33
CA THR A 124 0.89 -1.60 23.60
C THR A 124 1.91 -0.48 23.49
N GLN A 125 1.76 0.56 24.30
CA GLN A 125 2.69 1.69 24.31
C GLN A 125 4.13 1.30 24.69
N ASN A 126 4.34 0.15 25.32
CA ASN A 126 5.68 -0.38 25.63
C ASN A 126 6.49 -0.76 24.39
N LEU A 127 5.86 -0.82 23.21
CA LEU A 127 6.53 -1.04 21.92
C LEU A 127 7.04 0.26 21.29
N LEU A 128 6.77 1.43 21.90
CA LEU A 128 7.33 2.69 21.44
C LEU A 128 8.84 2.74 21.70
N PRO A 129 9.59 3.56 20.93
CA PRO A 129 11.00 3.78 21.17
C PRO A 129 11.24 4.31 22.58
N THR A 130 12.31 3.81 23.19
CA THR A 130 12.85 4.35 24.44
C THR A 130 13.50 5.71 24.21
N SER A 131 13.61 6.52 25.27
CA SER A 131 14.24 7.84 25.20
C SER A 131 15.73 7.82 24.82
N SER A 132 16.39 6.67 24.92
CA SER A 132 17.79 6.50 24.51
C SER A 132 17.97 6.21 23.01
N GLN A 133 16.90 5.85 22.30
CA GLN A 133 16.98 5.55 20.87
C GLN A 133 16.99 6.84 20.05
N ILE A 134 17.83 6.84 19.00
CA ILE A 134 17.89 7.95 18.05
C ILE A 134 16.84 7.70 16.99
N LEU A 135 15.92 8.65 16.80
CA LEU A 135 14.83 8.54 15.83
C LEU A 135 15.26 9.14 14.49
N ALA A 136 14.85 8.50 13.40
CA ALA A 136 14.93 9.08 12.08
C ALA A 136 13.94 10.25 11.94
N LYS A 137 14.23 11.20 11.05
CA LYS A 137 13.36 12.36 10.76
C LYS A 137 12.00 11.96 10.20
N SER A 138 11.90 10.81 9.54
CA SER A 138 10.63 10.25 9.07
C SER A 138 9.75 9.69 10.21
N TYR A 139 10.32 9.38 11.37
CA TYR A 139 9.61 8.74 12.46
C TYR A 139 8.60 9.69 13.12
N GLY A 140 7.40 9.17 13.39
CA GLY A 140 6.38 9.91 14.12
C GLY A 140 5.77 11.10 13.36
N LEU A 141 5.90 11.16 12.03
CA LEU A 141 5.27 12.23 11.24
C LEU A 141 3.76 12.03 11.02
N TRP A 142 3.29 10.78 11.03
CA TRP A 142 1.86 10.49 10.87
C TRP A 142 1.04 10.95 12.08
N SER A 143 -0.16 11.45 11.81
CA SER A 143 -1.18 11.73 12.82
C SER A 143 -2.57 11.37 12.28
N PRO A 144 -3.49 10.89 13.13
CA PRO A 144 -4.85 10.60 12.71
C PRO A 144 -5.55 11.90 12.28
N GLY A 145 -6.04 11.93 11.04
CA GLY A 145 -6.81 13.03 10.48
C GLY A 145 -8.30 12.95 10.77
N LYS A 146 -8.82 11.81 11.24
CA LYS A 146 -10.25 11.60 11.59
C LYS A 146 -10.37 10.95 12.97
N THR A 147 -11.46 11.25 13.68
CA THR A 147 -11.70 10.78 15.06
C THR A 147 -11.90 9.27 15.22
N TRP A 148 -12.14 8.55 14.11
CA TRP A 148 -12.31 7.10 14.10
C TRP A 148 -11.05 6.33 13.68
N GLU A 149 -9.95 7.03 13.38
CA GLU A 149 -8.68 6.41 13.04
C GLU A 149 -7.96 5.87 14.28
N CYS A 150 -7.00 4.98 14.05
CA CYS A 150 -6.15 4.48 15.11
C CYS A 150 -5.38 5.62 15.78
N PRO A 151 -5.08 5.52 17.09
CA PRO A 151 -4.30 6.55 17.76
C PRO A 151 -2.86 6.56 17.25
N LYS A 152 -2.25 7.76 17.24
CA LYS A 152 -0.87 7.99 16.81
C LYS A 152 0.13 7.02 17.45
N TRP A 153 0.02 6.81 18.75
CA TRP A 153 0.95 5.93 19.47
C TRP A 153 0.96 4.52 18.88
N MET A 154 -0.18 4.01 18.40
CA MET A 154 -0.28 2.66 17.85
C MET A 154 0.45 2.54 16.52
N HIS A 155 0.23 3.53 15.64
CA HIS A 155 0.97 3.66 14.39
C HIS A 155 2.48 3.70 14.64
N ASP A 156 2.91 4.52 15.61
CA ASP A 156 4.33 4.73 15.90
C ASP A 156 5.02 3.48 16.48
N THR A 157 4.29 2.47 16.96
CA THR A 157 4.90 1.18 17.34
C THR A 157 5.31 0.31 16.13
N TYR A 158 4.90 0.66 14.91
CA TYR A 158 5.40 0.04 13.68
C TYR A 158 6.75 0.66 13.33
N LEU A 159 7.80 0.05 13.87
CA LEU A 159 9.16 0.54 13.77
C LEU A 159 10.14 -0.56 13.35
N THR A 160 11.25 -0.13 12.75
CA THR A 160 12.42 -0.98 12.44
C THR A 160 13.70 -0.19 12.68
N ASN A 161 14.82 -0.90 12.86
CA ASN A 161 16.13 -0.25 12.97
C ASN A 161 16.81 -0.18 11.60
N GLY A 162 17.34 0.99 11.27
CA GLY A 162 18.24 1.15 10.12
C GLY A 162 19.64 0.61 10.42
N GLU A 163 20.44 0.44 9.37
CA GLU A 163 21.85 0.02 9.51
C GLU A 163 22.73 1.10 10.18
N ASP A 164 22.21 2.34 10.25
CA ASP A 164 22.81 3.46 10.97
C ASP A 164 22.43 3.49 12.46
N GLY A 165 21.69 2.50 12.94
CA GLY A 165 21.25 2.39 14.33
C GLY A 165 20.09 3.31 14.72
N LYS A 166 19.51 4.08 13.79
CA LYS A 166 18.32 4.89 14.06
C LYS A 166 17.04 4.05 13.96
N VAL A 167 15.99 4.52 14.63
CA VAL A 167 14.64 3.96 14.55
C VAL A 167 13.85 4.65 13.44
N TYR A 168 13.28 3.86 12.54
CA TYR A 168 12.49 4.30 11.40
C TYR A 168 11.05 3.82 11.51
N PRO A 169 10.07 4.56 10.97
CA PRO A 169 8.75 3.99 10.72
C PRO A 169 8.91 2.88 9.67
N THR A 170 8.04 1.88 9.74
CA THR A 170 8.04 0.76 8.78
C THR A 170 6.63 0.36 8.40
N TRP A 171 6.52 -0.69 7.60
CA TRP A 171 5.25 -1.21 7.12
C TRP A 171 4.30 -1.55 8.28
N HIS A 172 3.03 -1.19 8.09
CA HIS A 172 1.92 -1.58 8.97
C HIS A 172 0.72 -2.02 8.12
N PRO A 173 -0.18 -2.86 8.66
CA PRO A 173 -1.43 -3.15 7.99
C PRO A 173 -2.36 -1.93 8.00
N PRO A 174 -3.28 -1.76 7.03
CA PRO A 174 -4.16 -0.59 6.99
C PRO A 174 -5.18 -0.50 8.14
N VAL A 175 -5.47 -1.64 8.79
CA VAL A 175 -6.44 -1.80 9.87
C VAL A 175 -5.77 -2.51 11.03
N ASP A 176 -6.05 -2.04 12.25
CA ASP A 176 -5.52 -2.61 13.49
C ASP A 176 -6.61 -2.65 14.58
N PHE A 177 -6.35 -3.37 15.66
CA PHE A 177 -7.25 -3.46 16.80
C PHE A 177 -6.84 -2.47 17.89
N ASN A 178 -7.74 -1.55 18.23
CA ASN A 178 -7.51 -0.61 19.33
C ASN A 178 -7.96 -1.19 20.68
N PRO A 179 -7.03 -1.50 21.60
CA PRO A 179 -7.38 -2.04 22.91
C PRO A 179 -8.05 -1.00 23.82
N GLU A 180 -7.81 0.30 23.63
CA GLU A 180 -8.41 1.37 24.45
C GLU A 180 -9.92 1.49 24.17
N THR A 181 -10.34 1.26 22.93
CA THR A 181 -11.75 1.33 22.52
C THR A 181 -12.39 -0.04 22.31
N ASN A 182 -11.60 -1.12 22.38
CA ASN A 182 -12.03 -2.50 22.10
C ASN A 182 -12.69 -2.67 20.73
N THR A 183 -12.17 -1.97 19.71
CA THR A 183 -12.70 -1.96 18.33
C THR A 183 -11.58 -1.91 17.30
N TYR A 184 -11.83 -2.44 16.11
CA TYR A 184 -10.96 -2.19 14.96
C TYR A 184 -10.99 -0.71 14.54
N CYS A 185 -9.82 -0.19 14.18
CA CYS A 185 -9.59 1.14 13.64
C CYS A 185 -8.72 1.02 12.38
N THR A 186 -8.57 2.11 11.64
CA THR A 186 -7.71 2.17 10.45
C THR A 186 -6.72 3.32 10.59
N TYR A 187 -5.56 3.22 9.94
CA TYR A 187 -4.60 4.32 9.79
C TYR A 187 -4.91 5.22 8.59
N GLY A 188 -5.93 4.86 7.81
CA GLY A 188 -6.42 5.62 6.68
C GLY A 188 -5.48 5.68 5.47
N HIS A 189 -4.38 4.92 5.48
CA HIS A 189 -3.45 4.73 4.37
C HIS A 189 -2.89 3.29 4.39
N GLU A 190 -2.25 2.88 3.29
CA GLU A 190 -1.68 1.54 3.10
C GLU A 190 -0.26 1.56 2.55
N HIS A 191 0.44 0.45 2.77
CA HIS A 191 1.85 0.28 2.40
C HIS A 191 2.12 -0.93 1.49
N GLY A 192 1.12 -1.41 0.76
CA GLY A 192 1.25 -2.56 -0.13
C GLY A 192 1.24 -3.92 0.59
N ASP A 193 1.92 -4.90 0.01
CA ASP A 193 2.03 -6.27 0.53
C ASP A 193 2.74 -6.31 1.89
N ASP A 194 2.41 -7.30 2.73
CA ASP A 194 3.13 -7.56 3.98
C ASP A 194 4.55 -8.06 3.68
N PRO A 195 5.62 -7.35 4.12
CA PRO A 195 7.00 -7.79 3.95
C PRO A 195 7.27 -9.22 4.46
N LEU A 196 6.58 -9.66 5.52
CA LEU A 196 6.73 -11.00 6.10
C LEU A 196 6.28 -12.11 5.15
N SER A 197 5.49 -11.79 4.14
CA SER A 197 5.07 -12.75 3.11
C SER A 197 6.15 -13.05 2.07
N SER A 198 7.30 -12.37 2.12
CA SER A 198 8.41 -12.59 1.19
C SER A 198 9.31 -13.75 1.61
N GLU A 199 9.62 -14.65 0.68
CA GLU A 199 10.61 -15.73 0.89
C GLU A 199 12.04 -15.20 1.10
N VAL A 200 12.29 -13.94 0.74
CA VAL A 200 13.56 -13.23 0.98
C VAL A 200 13.48 -12.24 2.13
N PHE A 201 12.48 -12.35 3.02
CA PHE A 201 12.35 -11.47 4.18
C PHE A 201 13.58 -11.50 5.10
N ASN A 202 14.27 -12.63 5.20
CA ASN A 202 15.54 -12.74 5.95
C ASN A 202 16.68 -11.89 5.36
N ILE A 203 16.61 -11.51 4.09
CA ILE A 203 17.56 -10.63 3.40
C ILE A 203 17.05 -9.19 3.43
N ALA A 204 15.77 -8.99 3.11
CA ALA A 204 15.15 -7.68 2.98
C ALA A 204 14.92 -6.99 4.33
N GLY A 205 14.41 -7.75 5.30
CA GLY A 205 13.91 -7.25 6.57
C GLY A 205 12.67 -6.36 6.43
N MET A 206 12.26 -5.75 7.54
CA MET A 206 11.26 -4.68 7.52
C MET A 206 11.86 -3.42 6.90
N PRO A 207 11.22 -2.80 5.88
CA PRO A 207 11.77 -1.65 5.20
C PRO A 207 11.78 -0.41 6.09
N ALA A 208 12.96 0.19 6.29
CA ALA A 208 13.11 1.45 7.01
C ALA A 208 12.69 2.63 6.12
N PHE A 209 11.49 3.17 6.34
CA PHE A 209 10.93 4.25 5.51
C PHE A 209 11.68 5.56 5.76
N GLY A 210 12.28 6.13 4.71
CA GLY A 210 13.08 7.36 4.80
C GLY A 210 14.57 7.13 5.08
N TYR A 211 15.04 5.88 5.06
CA TYR A 211 16.45 5.55 5.29
C TYR A 211 17.41 6.23 4.31
N VAL A 212 17.11 6.24 3.01
CA VAL A 212 17.96 6.86 1.98
C VAL A 212 17.94 8.39 2.10
N ASN A 213 16.79 8.95 2.48
CA ASN A 213 16.66 10.38 2.80
C ASN A 213 17.59 10.78 3.96
N GLU A 214 17.56 10.01 5.05
CA GLU A 214 18.41 10.20 6.23
C GLU A 214 19.90 10.06 5.94
N GLN A 215 20.27 9.07 5.15
CA GLN A 215 21.65 8.85 4.77
C GLN A 215 22.18 9.96 3.84
N LEU A 216 21.36 10.47 2.90
CA LEU A 216 21.71 11.64 2.10
C LEU A 216 21.96 12.87 2.98
N ALA A 217 21.12 13.08 3.99
CA ALA A 217 21.28 14.16 4.96
C ALA A 217 22.55 13.97 5.83
N THR A 218 22.80 12.75 6.28
CA THR A 218 23.98 12.37 7.08
C THR A 218 25.28 12.58 6.31
N ASN A 219 25.28 12.35 5.00
CA ASN A 219 26.43 12.62 4.12
C ASN A 219 26.61 14.12 3.81
N ASN A 220 25.62 14.96 4.09
CA ASN A 220 25.63 16.40 3.80
C ASN A 220 25.08 17.24 4.98
N PRO A 221 25.59 17.07 6.22
CA PRO A 221 24.94 17.61 7.41
C PRO A 221 24.88 19.15 7.42
N SER A 222 25.89 19.80 6.84
CA SER A 222 25.99 21.26 6.77
C SER A 222 25.28 21.88 5.56
N ASN A 223 24.67 21.07 4.69
CA ASN A 223 24.00 21.54 3.49
C ASN A 223 22.57 21.00 3.37
N PRO A 224 21.60 21.56 4.10
CA PRO A 224 20.20 21.15 4.03
C PRO A 224 19.56 21.30 2.64
N SER A 225 20.11 22.16 1.77
CA SER A 225 19.57 22.40 0.43
C SER A 225 19.65 21.19 -0.50
N VAL A 226 20.51 20.22 -0.18
CA VAL A 226 20.66 18.97 -0.94
C VAL A 226 19.93 17.79 -0.28
N HIS A 227 19.22 18.02 0.82
CA HIS A 227 18.47 16.97 1.49
C HIS A 227 17.16 16.71 0.74
N ARG A 228 16.83 15.42 0.59
CA ARG A 228 15.52 14.97 0.15
C ARG A 228 14.74 14.53 1.38
N ASN A 229 13.49 14.94 1.50
CA ASN A 229 12.56 14.45 2.49
C ASN A 229 11.28 14.07 1.76
N GLU A 230 10.95 12.79 1.77
CA GLU A 230 9.70 12.26 1.26
C GLU A 230 8.58 12.36 2.30
N ASP A 231 7.34 12.36 1.84
CA ASP A 231 6.19 12.26 2.72
C ASP A 231 6.08 10.86 3.35
N HIS A 232 5.35 10.80 4.46
CA HIS A 232 5.07 9.53 5.15
C HIS A 232 4.17 8.60 4.30
N PHE A 233 3.25 9.19 3.55
CA PHE A 233 2.34 8.48 2.64
C PHE A 233 3.10 8.06 1.37
N GLY A 234 2.61 7.07 0.64
CA GLY A 234 3.21 6.67 -0.64
C GLY A 234 4.27 5.58 -0.54
N HIS A 235 4.76 5.20 0.65
CA HIS A 235 5.59 4.01 0.77
C HIS A 235 4.78 2.75 0.43
N LYS A 236 5.14 2.03 -0.64
CA LYS A 236 4.52 0.77 -1.05
C LYS A 236 5.54 -0.36 -1.00
N VAL A 237 5.09 -1.54 -0.60
CA VAL A 237 5.84 -2.79 -0.62
C VAL A 237 5.17 -3.73 -1.62
N LEU A 238 5.96 -4.40 -2.44
CA LEU A 238 5.50 -5.41 -3.38
C LEU A 238 6.31 -6.68 -3.17
N VAL A 239 5.62 -7.81 -3.08
CA VAL A 239 6.24 -9.13 -2.90
C VAL A 239 5.89 -10.03 -4.08
N ALA A 240 6.92 -10.64 -4.67
CA ALA A 240 6.79 -11.67 -5.70
C ALA A 240 7.64 -12.89 -5.31
N ASN A 241 6.98 -14.02 -5.06
CA ASN A 241 7.65 -15.29 -4.71
C ASN A 241 7.49 -16.29 -5.86
N ASN A 242 8.53 -17.08 -6.10
CA ASN A 242 8.64 -18.08 -7.16
C ASN A 242 8.51 -17.51 -8.59
N TRP A 243 8.84 -16.23 -8.76
CA TRP A 243 8.75 -15.52 -10.03
C TRP A 243 9.74 -16.09 -11.06
N GLN A 244 9.24 -16.45 -12.25
CA GLN A 244 10.06 -16.96 -13.34
C GLN A 244 10.73 -15.86 -14.17
N MET A 245 12.03 -15.96 -14.34
CA MET A 245 12.84 -15.18 -15.27
C MET A 245 13.46 -16.08 -16.34
N PHE A 246 13.79 -15.55 -17.52
CA PHE A 246 14.46 -16.31 -18.58
C PHE A 246 15.76 -15.65 -19.01
N ASN A 247 16.72 -16.48 -19.44
CA ASN A 247 17.99 -15.95 -19.95
C ASN A 247 17.76 -15.34 -21.34
N ALA A 248 18.17 -14.10 -21.54
CA ALA A 248 18.00 -13.39 -22.80
C ALA A 248 18.69 -14.09 -23.99
N SER A 249 19.80 -14.77 -23.74
CA SER A 249 20.59 -15.51 -24.74
C SER A 249 20.12 -16.95 -24.92
N ASN A 250 19.34 -17.50 -23.99
CA ASN A 250 18.73 -18.82 -24.09
C ASN A 250 17.43 -18.88 -23.27
N THR A 251 16.29 -18.66 -23.92
CA THR A 251 14.99 -18.58 -23.28
C THR A 251 14.51 -19.90 -22.64
N SER A 252 15.19 -21.02 -22.92
CA SER A 252 14.94 -22.31 -22.24
C SER A 252 15.54 -22.37 -20.84
N LEU A 253 16.48 -21.46 -20.51
CA LEU A 253 17.03 -21.33 -19.17
C LEU A 253 16.12 -20.43 -18.33
N ILE A 254 15.20 -21.07 -17.62
CA ILE A 254 14.29 -20.42 -16.68
C ILE A 254 14.90 -20.48 -15.27
N LYS A 255 14.79 -19.38 -14.53
CA LYS A 255 15.14 -19.28 -13.11
C LYS A 255 13.92 -18.87 -12.31
N SER A 256 13.67 -19.55 -11.20
CA SER A 256 12.76 -19.04 -10.17
C SER A 256 13.50 -18.02 -9.32
N CYS A 257 12.82 -16.95 -8.96
CA CYS A 257 13.34 -15.86 -8.15
C CYS A 257 12.28 -15.38 -7.16
N ASP A 258 12.74 -15.05 -5.96
CA ASP A 258 11.95 -14.36 -4.96
C ASP A 258 12.46 -12.92 -4.86
N VAL A 259 11.53 -11.96 -4.91
CA VAL A 259 11.85 -10.52 -4.93
C VAL A 259 10.91 -9.76 -4.00
N SER A 260 11.49 -8.93 -3.15
CA SER A 260 10.79 -7.93 -2.35
C SER A 260 11.21 -6.54 -2.80
N LEU A 261 10.23 -5.68 -3.06
CA LEU A 261 10.44 -4.30 -3.44
C LEU A 261 9.77 -3.38 -2.43
N LYS A 262 10.46 -2.30 -2.05
CA LYS A 262 9.84 -1.12 -1.46
C LYS A 262 10.08 0.07 -2.37
N LEU A 263 9.08 0.92 -2.56
CA LEU A 263 9.22 2.18 -3.28
C LEU A 263 8.39 3.28 -2.62
N HIS A 264 8.81 4.54 -2.73
CA HIS A 264 8.02 5.68 -2.30
C HIS A 264 7.35 6.37 -3.50
N MET A 265 6.02 6.33 -3.55
CA MET A 265 5.20 6.87 -4.63
C MET A 265 3.87 7.41 -4.10
N GLY A 266 3.90 8.65 -3.61
CA GLY A 266 2.69 9.39 -3.23
C GLY A 266 1.91 9.86 -4.46
N THR A 267 0.64 9.46 -4.56
CA THR A 267 -0.25 9.86 -5.68
C THR A 267 -1.26 10.95 -5.27
N HIS A 268 -0.88 11.77 -4.29
CA HIS A 268 -1.77 12.76 -3.67
C HIS A 268 -1.20 14.19 -3.62
N SER A 269 0.12 14.34 -3.57
CA SER A 269 0.78 15.64 -3.39
C SER A 269 1.41 16.16 -4.69
N PRO A 270 1.76 17.46 -4.74
CA PRO A 270 2.55 18.02 -5.84
C PRO A 270 4.00 17.52 -5.92
N ASP A 271 4.49 16.79 -4.90
CA ASP A 271 5.88 16.32 -4.81
C ASP A 271 6.28 15.50 -6.05
N ALA A 272 5.43 14.56 -6.41
CA ALA A 272 5.54 13.73 -7.62
C ALA A 272 5.50 14.52 -8.93
N LEU A 273 5.04 15.78 -8.94
CA LEU A 273 5.10 16.59 -10.17
C LEU A 273 6.52 17.08 -10.46
N VAL A 274 7.38 17.19 -9.43
CA VAL A 274 8.68 17.88 -9.54
C VAL A 274 9.88 17.04 -9.15
N ASN A 275 9.74 16.13 -8.18
CA ASN A 275 10.87 15.39 -7.68
C ASN A 275 11.06 14.12 -8.50
N THR A 276 12.31 13.87 -8.90
CA THR A 276 12.70 12.65 -9.63
C THR A 276 13.23 11.58 -8.68
N ALA A 277 13.89 11.99 -7.60
CA ALA A 277 14.46 11.09 -6.61
C ALA A 277 13.38 10.56 -5.66
N HIS A 278 13.17 9.24 -5.73
CA HIS A 278 12.26 8.51 -4.86
C HIS A 278 12.92 7.27 -4.25
N GLU A 279 12.74 7.05 -2.95
CA GLU A 279 13.43 5.97 -2.23
C GLU A 279 12.93 4.60 -2.64
N MET A 280 13.84 3.73 -3.09
CA MET A 280 13.53 2.40 -3.57
C MET A 280 14.50 1.35 -3.02
N PHE A 281 13.96 0.24 -2.51
CA PHE A 281 14.70 -0.93 -2.06
C PHE A 281 14.30 -2.12 -2.93
N ALA A 282 15.27 -2.92 -3.36
CA ALA A 282 14.98 -4.23 -3.97
C ALA A 282 15.89 -5.28 -3.36
N SER A 283 15.30 -6.34 -2.86
CA SER A 283 16.01 -7.51 -2.36
C SER A 283 15.52 -8.74 -3.10
N GLY A 284 16.40 -9.69 -3.36
CA GLY A 284 15.97 -10.91 -4.04
C GLY A 284 17.02 -12.00 -4.06
N LYS A 285 16.55 -13.19 -4.41
CA LYS A 285 17.36 -14.40 -4.55
C LYS A 285 16.76 -15.28 -5.63
N CYS A 286 17.60 -15.75 -6.53
CA CYS A 286 17.21 -16.64 -7.62
C CYS A 286 17.87 -18.01 -7.46
N ASP A 287 17.26 -19.04 -8.05
CA ASP A 287 17.75 -20.41 -7.96
C ASP A 287 19.20 -20.55 -8.44
N GLY A 288 20.07 -20.96 -7.53
CA GLY A 288 21.50 -21.14 -7.79
C GLY A 288 22.30 -19.85 -7.97
N LEU A 289 21.75 -18.69 -7.62
CA LEU A 289 22.45 -17.41 -7.63
C LEU A 289 22.58 -16.83 -6.21
N GLU A 290 23.59 -15.99 -6.01
CA GLU A 290 23.75 -15.24 -4.77
C GLU A 290 22.64 -14.17 -4.63
N PRO A 291 22.23 -13.84 -3.38
CA PRO A 291 21.21 -12.84 -3.16
C PRO A 291 21.71 -11.42 -3.45
N PHE A 292 20.77 -10.49 -3.60
CA PHE A 292 21.02 -9.06 -3.63
C PHE A 292 20.12 -8.32 -2.64
N ASN A 293 20.58 -7.17 -2.18
CA ASN A 293 19.83 -6.23 -1.36
C ASN A 293 20.30 -4.81 -1.69
N LEU A 294 19.48 -4.08 -2.43
CA LEU A 294 19.79 -2.75 -2.94
C LEU A 294 18.91 -1.71 -2.26
N LYS A 295 19.49 -0.57 -1.87
CA LYS A 295 18.80 0.57 -1.24
C LYS A 295 19.38 1.88 -1.74
N HIS A 296 18.64 2.63 -2.55
CA HIS A 296 19.05 3.95 -3.02
C HIS A 296 17.85 4.72 -3.60
N PHE A 297 18.07 6.00 -3.93
CA PHE A 297 17.11 6.75 -4.73
C PHE A 297 17.05 6.18 -6.14
N ALA A 298 15.85 5.86 -6.60
CA ALA A 298 15.54 5.70 -8.01
C ALA A 298 15.19 7.08 -8.59
N LEU A 299 15.51 7.27 -9.88
CA LEU A 299 15.30 8.54 -10.57
C LEU A 299 14.25 8.36 -11.67
N PHE A 300 13.11 9.03 -11.53
CA PHE A 300 11.95 8.95 -12.43
C PHE A 300 11.90 10.15 -13.39
N GLY A 301 12.89 10.22 -14.28
CA GLY A 301 13.06 11.29 -15.28
C GLY A 301 13.84 12.49 -14.75
N ALA A 302 13.59 13.67 -15.31
CA ALA A 302 14.22 14.90 -14.85
C ALA A 302 13.46 15.54 -13.68
N ALA A 303 14.18 16.29 -12.86
CA ALA A 303 13.59 17.10 -11.81
C ALA A 303 12.91 18.35 -12.42
N GLY A 304 11.79 18.78 -11.85
CA GLY A 304 11.03 19.94 -12.31
C GLY A 304 10.14 19.69 -13.53
N GLU A 305 10.06 18.46 -14.03
CA GLU A 305 9.18 18.11 -15.16
C GLU A 305 8.69 16.65 -15.10
N PHE A 306 7.57 16.37 -15.74
CA PHE A 306 6.99 15.04 -15.88
C PHE A 306 6.33 14.88 -17.26
N LYS A 307 5.81 13.69 -17.59
CA LYS A 307 5.09 13.42 -18.84
C LYS A 307 3.58 13.32 -18.65
N GLU A 308 2.83 13.48 -19.71
CA GLU A 308 1.43 13.06 -19.69
C GLU A 308 1.29 11.53 -19.75
N PRO A 309 0.11 10.98 -19.38
CA PRO A 309 -0.14 9.55 -19.51
C PRO A 309 0.07 9.10 -20.96
N GLU A 310 0.74 7.95 -21.13
CA GLU A 310 1.07 7.39 -22.44
C GLU A 310 -0.16 6.79 -23.14
N THR A 311 -1.04 7.67 -23.60
CA THR A 311 -2.29 7.32 -24.28
C THR A 311 -2.55 8.25 -25.46
N SER A 312 -3.42 7.84 -26.38
CA SER A 312 -3.83 8.63 -27.53
C SER A 312 -4.18 10.06 -27.13
N LEU A 313 -3.63 11.05 -27.87
CA LEU A 313 -3.85 12.49 -27.66
C LEU A 313 -3.28 13.06 -26.35
N CYS A 314 -2.58 12.27 -25.53
CA CYS A 314 -1.81 12.74 -24.37
C CYS A 314 -0.32 12.48 -24.63
N ASN A 315 0.30 13.36 -25.39
CA ASN A 315 1.64 13.15 -25.94
C ASN A 315 2.66 14.24 -25.55
N LEU A 316 2.36 15.07 -24.54
CA LEU A 316 3.38 16.00 -24.05
C LEU A 316 4.45 15.21 -23.31
N SER A 317 5.60 15.09 -23.97
CA SER A 317 6.81 14.46 -23.44
C SER A 317 7.49 15.26 -22.33
N THR A 318 7.05 16.49 -22.09
CA THR A 318 7.54 17.38 -21.03
C THR A 318 6.43 18.31 -20.58
N VAL A 319 6.07 18.25 -19.30
CA VAL A 319 5.17 19.16 -18.60
C VAL A 319 5.92 19.77 -17.43
N ASN A 320 6.04 21.10 -17.43
CA ASN A 320 6.68 21.85 -16.35
C ASN A 320 5.62 22.45 -15.42
N PRO A 321 5.50 22.00 -14.16
CA PRO A 321 4.53 22.52 -13.20
C PRO A 321 4.88 23.91 -12.66
N GLY A 322 6.09 24.42 -12.90
CA GLY A 322 6.58 25.70 -12.37
C GLY A 322 6.85 25.67 -10.86
N ILE A 323 6.99 24.48 -10.27
CA ILE A 323 7.34 24.29 -8.86
C ILE A 323 8.83 23.88 -8.82
N PRO A 324 9.68 24.52 -8.00
CA PRO A 324 11.07 24.10 -7.84
C PRO A 324 11.16 22.69 -7.20
N PRO A 325 12.00 21.78 -7.72
CA PRO A 325 12.26 20.51 -7.07
C PRO A 325 13.03 20.69 -5.75
N SER A 326 12.89 19.72 -4.86
CA SER A 326 13.55 19.68 -3.55
C SER A 326 14.23 18.33 -3.33
N PRO A 327 15.58 18.27 -3.40
CA PRO A 327 16.50 19.38 -3.63
C PRO A 327 16.54 19.85 -5.10
N THR A 328 17.07 21.03 -5.38
CA THR A 328 17.11 21.60 -6.74
C THR A 328 18.15 20.94 -7.66
N ASN A 329 19.16 20.29 -7.08
CA ASN A 329 20.27 19.66 -7.79
C ASN A 329 20.12 18.13 -7.91
N GLN A 330 18.89 17.62 -7.93
CA GLN A 330 18.64 16.18 -8.13
C GLN A 330 19.29 15.70 -9.43
N PRO A 331 19.98 14.54 -9.42
CA PRO A 331 20.56 13.97 -10.64
C PRO A 331 19.47 13.64 -11.66
N TYR A 332 19.85 13.70 -12.94
CA TYR A 332 18.99 13.27 -14.04
C TYR A 332 18.81 11.75 -14.04
N GLY A 333 17.57 11.30 -14.29
CA GLY A 333 17.22 9.90 -14.55
C GLY A 333 16.74 9.71 -15.99
N ASP A 334 17.12 8.58 -16.61
CA ASP A 334 16.97 8.34 -18.05
C ASP A 334 15.56 7.91 -18.51
N ALA A 335 14.58 7.95 -17.60
CA ALA A 335 13.21 7.51 -17.81
C ALA A 335 12.20 8.62 -17.54
N HIS A 336 11.07 8.36 -16.86
CA HIS A 336 10.09 9.38 -16.54
C HIS A 336 9.02 8.90 -15.56
N ARG A 337 8.31 9.86 -15.01
CA ARG A 337 6.96 9.69 -14.46
C ARG A 337 5.94 10.32 -15.40
N ALA A 338 4.81 9.65 -15.60
CA ALA A 338 3.69 10.07 -16.41
C ALA A 338 2.48 10.26 -15.50
N ILE A 339 1.89 11.46 -15.51
CA ILE A 339 0.89 11.87 -14.53
C ILE A 339 -0.31 12.51 -15.25
N PRO A 340 -1.56 12.19 -14.87
CA PRO A 340 -2.75 12.80 -15.46
C PRO A 340 -2.73 14.33 -15.40
N THR A 341 -3.20 14.97 -16.46
CA THR A 341 -3.28 16.44 -16.56
C THR A 341 -4.68 16.89 -16.96
N ALA A 342 -5.08 18.07 -16.50
CA ALA A 342 -6.34 18.71 -16.90
C ALA A 342 -6.46 18.82 -18.44
N GLY A 343 -5.35 19.17 -19.11
CA GLY A 343 -5.29 19.26 -20.58
C GLY A 343 -5.42 17.90 -21.28
N CYS A 344 -4.88 16.82 -20.70
CA CYS A 344 -5.05 15.46 -21.20
C CYS A 344 -6.50 14.99 -21.17
N TYR A 345 -7.26 15.26 -20.11
CA TYR A 345 -8.69 14.91 -20.10
C TYR A 345 -9.50 15.63 -21.18
N GLN A 346 -9.09 16.84 -21.60
CA GLN A 346 -9.90 17.68 -22.48
C GLN A 346 -9.56 17.61 -23.98
N ARG A 347 -8.50 16.90 -24.37
CA ARG A 347 -8.12 16.76 -25.79
C ARG A 347 -8.90 15.66 -26.52
N GLY A 348 -9.35 15.98 -27.73
CA GLY A 348 -10.07 15.05 -28.62
C GLY A 348 -11.59 15.28 -28.69
N THR A 349 -12.28 14.47 -29.47
CA THR A 349 -13.75 14.40 -29.52
C THR A 349 -14.31 13.76 -28.24
N VAL A 350 -15.63 13.87 -28.01
CA VAL A 350 -16.31 13.24 -26.86
C VAL A 350 -16.06 11.73 -26.82
N ASP A 351 -16.16 11.06 -27.97
CA ASP A 351 -15.94 9.61 -28.08
C ASP A 351 -14.49 9.24 -27.73
N GLN A 352 -13.51 10.01 -28.21
CA GLN A 352 -12.09 9.77 -27.91
C GLN A 352 -11.77 9.98 -26.42
N LYS A 353 -12.35 11.01 -25.81
CA LYS A 353 -12.19 11.26 -24.37
C LYS A 353 -12.73 10.10 -23.54
N THR A 354 -13.91 9.59 -23.92
CA THR A 354 -14.61 8.52 -23.20
C THR A 354 -13.91 7.17 -23.38
N ALA A 355 -13.48 6.84 -24.60
CA ALA A 355 -12.81 5.57 -24.90
C ALA A 355 -11.49 5.41 -24.12
N ASP A 356 -10.73 6.49 -23.96
CA ASP A 356 -9.41 6.46 -23.33
C ASP A 356 -9.41 6.87 -21.85
N ILE A 357 -10.59 7.09 -21.24
CA ILE A 357 -10.69 7.79 -19.95
C ILE A 357 -9.90 7.11 -18.83
N ASN A 358 -9.89 5.77 -18.79
CA ASN A 358 -9.14 4.99 -17.81
C ASN A 358 -7.61 5.15 -18.00
N SER A 359 -7.15 5.14 -19.26
CA SER A 359 -5.73 5.36 -19.59
C SER A 359 -5.28 6.79 -19.29
N ARG A 360 -6.16 7.78 -19.50
CA ARG A 360 -5.93 9.18 -19.12
C ARG A 360 -5.89 9.37 -17.60
N ASN A 361 -6.58 8.52 -16.84
CA ASN A 361 -6.65 8.55 -15.38
C ASN A 361 -5.64 7.59 -14.71
N THR A 362 -4.44 7.46 -15.27
CA THR A 362 -3.41 6.57 -14.74
C THR A 362 -2.10 7.32 -14.52
N GLU A 363 -1.46 7.09 -13.37
CA GLU A 363 -0.06 7.45 -13.14
C GLU A 363 0.85 6.25 -13.45
N SER A 364 1.90 6.49 -14.24
CA SER A 364 2.93 5.50 -14.57
C SER A 364 4.30 6.01 -14.20
N TRP A 365 5.14 5.14 -13.68
CA TRP A 365 6.46 5.47 -13.18
C TRP A 365 7.47 4.49 -13.75
N LEU A 366 8.47 5.01 -14.45
CA LEU A 366 9.50 4.25 -15.10
C LEU A 366 10.87 4.73 -14.63
N THR A 367 11.74 3.79 -14.27
CA THR A 367 13.12 4.07 -13.88
C THR A 367 14.03 2.89 -14.22
N GLY A 368 15.35 3.12 -14.17
CA GLY A 368 16.33 2.03 -14.13
C GLY A 368 16.62 1.63 -12.69
N PHE A 369 16.51 0.35 -12.37
CA PHE A 369 16.81 -0.21 -11.05
C PHE A 369 17.26 -1.67 -11.16
N ALA A 370 18.23 -2.10 -10.34
CA ALA A 370 18.82 -3.45 -10.43
C ALA A 370 19.32 -3.82 -11.85
N GLY A 371 19.91 -2.83 -12.54
CA GLY A 371 20.51 -2.97 -13.87
C GLY A 371 19.54 -3.03 -15.06
N LYS A 372 18.22 -2.93 -14.83
CA LYS A 372 17.18 -3.01 -15.85
C LYS A 372 16.04 -2.02 -15.58
N SER A 373 15.03 -1.95 -16.45
CA SER A 373 13.91 -1.05 -16.25
C SER A 373 12.95 -1.59 -15.21
N PHE A 374 12.33 -0.71 -14.42
CA PHE A 374 11.24 -0.99 -13.51
C PHE A 374 10.05 -0.10 -13.84
N TYR A 375 8.87 -0.71 -13.94
CA TYR A 375 7.60 -0.09 -14.29
C TYR A 375 6.64 -0.24 -13.13
N PHE A 376 6.02 0.85 -12.69
CA PHE A 376 4.94 0.86 -11.71
C PHE A 376 3.78 1.71 -12.21
N LYS A 377 2.54 1.25 -11.98
CA LYS A 377 1.34 1.90 -12.51
C LYS A 377 0.19 1.89 -11.49
N VAL A 378 -0.44 3.05 -11.34
CA VAL A 378 -1.58 3.29 -10.44
C VAL A 378 -2.77 3.82 -11.22
N ALA A 379 -3.89 3.10 -11.16
CA ALA A 379 -5.07 3.37 -11.98
C ALA A 379 -6.11 4.30 -11.32
N ASN A 380 -5.95 4.64 -10.04
CA ASN A 380 -6.89 5.48 -9.30
C ASN A 380 -6.19 6.61 -8.50
N PRO A 381 -5.29 7.39 -9.12
CA PRO A 381 -4.58 8.46 -8.41
C PRO A 381 -5.57 9.47 -7.83
N SER A 382 -5.29 9.98 -6.62
CA SER A 382 -6.18 10.92 -5.93
C SER A 382 -6.13 12.35 -6.47
N ARG A 383 -5.13 12.63 -7.32
CA ARG A 383 -4.92 13.94 -7.94
C ARG A 383 -4.61 13.82 -9.44
N PHE A 384 -4.76 14.94 -10.14
CA PHE A 384 -4.18 15.20 -11.44
C PHE A 384 -3.55 16.60 -11.46
N TYR A 385 -2.61 16.84 -12.38
CA TYR A 385 -1.99 18.14 -12.57
C TYR A 385 -2.97 19.15 -13.17
N ASP A 386 -3.11 20.29 -12.53
CA ASP A 386 -3.95 21.39 -12.99
C ASP A 386 -3.21 22.73 -12.84
N PRO A 387 -2.72 23.33 -13.94
CA PRO A 387 -1.93 24.56 -13.88
C PRO A 387 -2.71 25.76 -13.37
N SER A 388 -4.05 25.72 -13.41
CA SER A 388 -4.92 26.81 -12.96
C SER A 388 -4.99 26.96 -11.44
N THR A 389 -4.62 25.92 -10.71
CA THR A 389 -4.62 25.91 -9.24
C THR A 389 -3.30 26.42 -8.67
N THR A 390 -3.33 26.95 -7.46
CA THR A 390 -2.13 27.43 -6.73
C THR A 390 -1.19 26.28 -6.37
N THR A 391 -1.74 25.13 -5.98
CA THR A 391 -0.98 23.91 -5.64
C THR A 391 -0.59 23.07 -6.85
N LYS A 392 -0.97 23.50 -8.06
CA LYS A 392 -0.77 22.78 -9.33
C LYS A 392 -1.42 21.40 -9.40
N ILE A 393 -2.37 21.12 -8.52
CA ILE A 393 -3.11 19.87 -8.48
C ILE A 393 -4.60 20.13 -8.28
N ASN A 394 -5.43 19.28 -8.85
CA ASN A 394 -6.85 19.17 -8.52
C ASN A 394 -7.14 17.72 -8.09
N ARG A 395 -8.26 17.51 -7.39
CA ARG A 395 -8.63 16.19 -6.86
C ARG A 395 -9.47 15.44 -7.88
N THR A 396 -9.09 14.21 -8.19
CA THR A 396 -9.76 13.40 -9.21
C THR A 396 -11.24 13.17 -8.87
N VAL A 397 -11.60 13.06 -7.59
CA VAL A 397 -13.00 12.93 -7.16
C VAL A 397 -13.86 14.13 -7.53
N ASN A 398 -13.29 15.34 -7.62
CA ASN A 398 -14.03 16.54 -8.01
C ASN A 398 -14.55 16.42 -9.45
N SER A 399 -13.82 15.71 -10.32
CA SER A 399 -14.22 15.47 -11.71
C SER A 399 -15.51 14.66 -11.84
N CYS A 400 -15.94 13.93 -10.80
CA CYS A 400 -17.24 13.27 -10.80
C CYS A 400 -18.42 14.24 -10.67
N TYR A 401 -18.18 15.44 -10.14
CA TYR A 401 -19.20 16.48 -9.93
C TYR A 401 -19.22 17.52 -11.05
N ASP A 402 -18.35 17.41 -12.04
CA ASP A 402 -18.32 18.26 -13.23
C ASP A 402 -18.90 17.49 -14.43
N PRO A 403 -20.15 17.78 -14.85
CA PRO A 403 -20.78 17.07 -15.96
C PRO A 403 -20.09 17.31 -17.31
N ALA A 404 -19.21 18.32 -17.42
CA ALA A 404 -18.40 18.54 -18.62
C ALA A 404 -17.11 17.69 -18.61
N HIS A 405 -16.74 17.10 -17.48
CA HIS A 405 -15.53 16.29 -17.36
C HIS A 405 -15.82 14.85 -17.83
N PRO A 406 -14.96 14.25 -18.69
CA PRO A 406 -15.21 12.90 -19.23
C PRO A 406 -15.22 11.77 -18.19
N LEU A 407 -14.58 11.96 -17.03
CA LEU A 407 -14.71 11.02 -15.90
C LEU A 407 -16.14 10.94 -15.34
N SER A 408 -16.95 12.00 -15.46
CA SER A 408 -18.27 12.08 -14.78
C SER A 408 -19.27 11.01 -15.23
N THR A 409 -19.10 10.45 -16.43
CA THR A 409 -19.96 9.41 -17.01
C THR A 409 -19.46 7.99 -16.74
N THR A 410 -18.37 7.83 -15.98
CA THR A 410 -17.82 6.52 -15.65
C THR A 410 -18.57 5.89 -14.47
N LEU A 411 -18.67 4.56 -14.46
CA LEU A 411 -19.32 3.82 -13.36
C LEU A 411 -18.75 4.18 -11.98
N ILE A 412 -17.42 4.37 -11.90
CA ILE A 412 -16.74 4.76 -10.66
C ILE A 412 -17.20 6.14 -10.14
N CYS A 413 -17.55 7.07 -11.03
CA CYS A 413 -18.14 8.35 -10.66
C CYS A 413 -19.64 8.24 -10.36
N GLU A 414 -20.39 7.42 -11.09
CA GLU A 414 -21.80 7.14 -10.78
C GLU A 414 -21.95 6.57 -9.36
N GLU A 415 -21.11 5.60 -8.98
CA GLU A 415 -21.04 5.03 -7.63
C GLU A 415 -20.67 6.09 -6.58
N THR A 416 -19.75 7.00 -6.92
CA THR A 416 -19.35 8.11 -6.04
C THR A 416 -20.52 9.06 -5.79
N LEU A 417 -21.28 9.40 -6.82
CA LEU A 417 -22.45 10.28 -6.72
C LEU A 417 -23.61 9.62 -5.96
N ALA A 418 -23.75 8.29 -6.07
CA ALA A 418 -24.76 7.51 -5.36
C ALA A 418 -24.54 7.43 -3.84
N ALA A 419 -23.39 7.87 -3.32
CA ALA A 419 -23.09 7.90 -1.89
C ALA A 419 -23.95 8.90 -1.07
N GLY A 420 -24.79 9.70 -1.74
CA GLY A 420 -25.82 10.56 -1.16
C GLY A 420 -25.30 11.93 -0.72
N SER A 421 -24.25 11.97 0.10
CA SER A 421 -23.52 13.21 0.41
C SER A 421 -22.36 13.41 -0.56
N LYS A 422 -21.91 14.66 -0.75
CA LYS A 422 -20.66 14.91 -1.47
C LYS A 422 -19.51 14.11 -0.84
N VAL A 423 -18.73 13.44 -1.70
CA VAL A 423 -17.57 12.64 -1.34
C VAL A 423 -16.33 13.52 -1.53
N GLU A 424 -15.63 13.76 -0.45
CA GLU A 424 -14.37 14.53 -0.47
C GLU A 424 -13.18 13.61 -0.79
N TRP A 425 -12.07 14.20 -1.20
CA TRP A 425 -10.88 13.44 -1.65
C TRP A 425 -10.26 12.57 -0.55
N ASP A 426 -10.35 13.02 0.70
CA ASP A 426 -9.92 12.34 1.92
C ASP A 426 -11.07 11.58 2.61
N ASP A 427 -12.08 11.17 1.85
CA ASP A 427 -13.15 10.31 2.32
C ASP A 427 -12.86 8.85 1.95
N PRO A 428 -13.00 7.87 2.86
CA PRO A 428 -12.88 6.44 2.53
C PRO A 428 -13.87 5.93 1.49
N ARG A 429 -14.89 6.73 1.11
CA ARG A 429 -15.78 6.45 -0.02
C ARG A 429 -15.18 6.86 -1.37
N SER A 430 -14.23 7.79 -1.41
CA SER A 430 -13.60 8.26 -2.66
C SER A 430 -12.80 7.13 -3.31
N PRO A 431 -13.14 6.66 -4.52
CA PRO A 431 -12.41 5.55 -5.14
C PRO A 431 -11.02 5.98 -5.66
N PHE A 432 -10.74 7.28 -5.70
CA PHE A 432 -9.48 7.88 -6.14
C PHE A 432 -8.52 8.08 -4.97
N ARG A 433 -7.81 7.02 -4.60
CA ARG A 433 -6.95 6.96 -3.41
C ARG A 433 -5.57 6.34 -3.65
N GLY A 434 -5.22 6.03 -4.90
CA GLY A 434 -3.88 5.58 -5.26
C GLY A 434 -3.52 4.16 -4.84
N THR A 435 -4.51 3.30 -4.62
CA THR A 435 -4.34 1.95 -4.06
C THR A 435 -4.40 0.84 -5.11
N THR A 436 -4.87 1.15 -6.32
CA THR A 436 -5.07 0.18 -7.39
C THR A 436 -3.81 0.11 -8.24
N GLN A 437 -2.93 -0.80 -7.83
CA GLN A 437 -1.67 -1.08 -8.50
C GLN A 437 -1.89 -2.18 -9.56
N ARG A 438 -1.38 -1.94 -10.77
CA ARG A 438 -1.47 -2.87 -11.90
C ARG A 438 -0.16 -2.85 -12.69
N GLU A 439 0.03 -3.85 -13.56
CA GLU A 439 1.09 -3.86 -14.58
C GLU A 439 2.50 -3.53 -14.07
N THR A 440 2.78 -3.81 -12.79
CA THR A 440 4.07 -3.49 -12.19
C THR A 440 5.03 -4.63 -12.42
N HIS A 441 6.23 -4.34 -12.91
CA HIS A 441 7.23 -5.35 -13.25
C HIS A 441 8.59 -4.73 -13.46
N PHE A 442 9.64 -5.55 -13.33
CA PHE A 442 10.93 -5.24 -13.94
C PHE A 442 10.91 -5.66 -15.42
N SER A 443 11.78 -5.12 -16.27
CA SER A 443 12.05 -5.69 -17.60
C SER A 443 13.06 -6.85 -17.53
N GLY A 444 13.72 -7.01 -16.38
CA GLY A 444 14.73 -8.02 -16.09
C GLY A 444 15.51 -7.67 -14.83
N LEU A 445 16.55 -8.45 -14.53
CA LEU A 445 17.56 -8.13 -13.53
C LEU A 445 18.93 -8.31 -14.15
N ALA A 446 19.84 -7.38 -13.89
CA ALA A 446 21.20 -7.44 -14.41
C ALA A 446 22.21 -6.98 -13.36
N PHE A 447 23.18 -7.85 -13.07
CA PHE A 447 24.28 -7.59 -12.17
C PHE A 447 25.60 -7.88 -12.89
N SER A 448 26.57 -6.99 -12.74
CA SER A 448 27.95 -7.22 -13.16
C SER A 448 28.70 -8.06 -12.13
N ASN A 449 29.79 -8.71 -12.54
CA ASN A 449 30.70 -9.36 -11.60
C ASN A 449 31.18 -8.37 -10.54
N SER A 450 31.22 -8.81 -9.29
CA SER A 450 31.71 -8.03 -8.15
C SER A 450 32.79 -8.80 -7.41
N ALA A 451 33.87 -8.11 -7.04
CA ALA A 451 34.94 -8.71 -6.24
C ALA A 451 34.47 -9.10 -4.82
N ASN A 452 33.43 -8.45 -4.31
CA ASN A 452 32.85 -8.71 -2.99
C ASN A 452 31.32 -8.72 -3.06
N SER A 453 30.69 -9.53 -2.22
CA SER A 453 29.22 -9.56 -2.12
C SER A 453 28.64 -8.36 -1.37
N VAL A 454 29.51 -7.60 -0.70
CA VAL A 454 29.17 -6.34 -0.02
C VAL A 454 29.95 -5.21 -0.68
N ILE A 455 29.22 -4.20 -1.12
CA ILE A 455 29.77 -2.96 -1.66
C ILE A 455 29.11 -1.76 -0.97
N TYR A 456 29.69 -0.59 -1.15
CA TYR A 456 29.18 0.67 -0.63
C TYR A 456 28.97 1.65 -1.78
N THR A 457 27.84 2.35 -1.79
CA THR A 457 27.50 3.36 -2.80
C THR A 457 27.16 4.70 -2.14
N ASP A 458 26.98 5.73 -2.95
CA ASP A 458 26.24 6.93 -2.53
C ASP A 458 24.72 6.68 -2.50
N ALA A 459 23.96 7.72 -2.11
CA ALA A 459 22.50 7.67 -1.97
C ALA A 459 21.75 7.43 -3.29
N TYR A 460 22.43 7.54 -4.43
CA TYR A 460 21.87 7.32 -5.76
C TYR A 460 22.34 5.98 -6.38
N GLY A 461 23.00 5.12 -5.57
CA GLY A 461 23.50 3.83 -6.03
C GLY A 461 24.73 3.93 -6.93
N ARG A 462 25.44 5.07 -6.93
CA ARG A 462 26.61 5.31 -7.78
C ARG A 462 27.91 5.20 -6.97
N ASN A 463 29.04 5.24 -7.68
CA ASN A 463 30.39 5.28 -7.11
C ASN A 463 30.69 4.08 -6.20
N ALA A 464 30.34 2.87 -6.64
CA ALA A 464 30.51 1.66 -5.85
C ALA A 464 31.96 1.41 -5.40
N ARG A 465 32.14 1.03 -4.12
CA ARG A 465 33.43 0.69 -3.50
C ARG A 465 33.30 -0.56 -2.63
N ILE A 466 34.41 -1.25 -2.39
CA ILE A 466 34.45 -2.44 -1.50
C ILE A 466 34.55 -2.08 -0.01
N SER A 467 34.72 -0.79 0.31
CA SER A 467 34.76 -0.26 1.67
C SER A 467 34.07 1.11 1.73
N PRO A 468 33.52 1.50 2.90
CA PRO A 468 32.90 2.82 3.05
C PRO A 468 33.90 3.95 2.82
N ALA A 469 33.43 5.05 2.24
CA ALA A 469 34.17 6.31 2.16
C ALA A 469 33.26 7.49 2.54
N PRO A 470 33.02 7.73 3.84
CA PRO A 470 32.10 8.78 4.31
C PRO A 470 32.43 10.18 3.81
N ALA A 471 33.71 10.52 3.68
CA ALA A 471 34.15 11.81 3.13
C ALA A 471 33.73 12.04 1.66
N GLN A 472 33.32 10.99 0.95
CA GLN A 472 32.82 11.03 -0.42
C GLN A 472 31.30 10.76 -0.49
N GLY A 473 30.63 10.64 0.66
CA GLY A 473 29.21 10.27 0.73
C GLY A 473 28.91 8.82 0.33
N ILE A 474 29.93 7.94 0.32
CA ILE A 474 29.80 6.52 -0.02
C ILE A 474 29.65 5.72 1.27
N THR A 475 28.42 5.59 1.74
CA THR A 475 28.09 4.99 3.05
C THR A 475 27.05 3.88 2.97
N PHE A 476 26.36 3.75 1.83
CA PHE A 476 25.24 2.83 1.69
C PHE A 476 25.73 1.42 1.40
N MET A 477 25.63 0.53 2.38
CA MET A 477 25.88 -0.88 2.17
C MET A 477 24.86 -1.45 1.17
N GLN A 478 25.35 -2.15 0.16
CA GLN A 478 24.55 -2.93 -0.78
C GLN A 478 25.04 -4.37 -0.75
N ILE A 479 24.11 -5.32 -0.87
CA ILE A 479 24.44 -6.72 -1.13
C ILE A 479 24.24 -6.98 -2.61
N VAL A 480 25.27 -7.53 -3.25
CA VAL A 480 25.29 -7.86 -4.68
C VAL A 480 25.84 -9.27 -4.89
N PRO A 481 25.46 -9.97 -5.97
CA PRO A 481 26.08 -11.24 -6.31
C PRO A 481 27.53 -11.01 -6.78
N ARG A 482 28.45 -11.92 -6.42
CA ARG A 482 29.83 -11.89 -6.92
C ARG A 482 29.90 -12.30 -8.40
N GLU A 483 29.19 -13.36 -8.76
CA GLU A 483 29.00 -13.76 -10.14
C GLU A 483 27.81 -13.00 -10.73
N GLY A 484 28.10 -12.14 -11.69
CA GLY A 484 27.11 -11.35 -12.39
C GLY A 484 26.19 -12.22 -13.23
N PHE A 485 24.97 -11.74 -13.44
CA PHE A 485 23.97 -12.41 -14.25
C PHE A 485 23.09 -11.40 -14.98
N LYS A 486 22.42 -11.87 -16.03
CA LYS A 486 21.43 -11.08 -16.76
C LYS A 486 20.27 -11.97 -17.18
N TYR A 487 19.10 -11.70 -16.64
CA TYR A 487 17.86 -12.36 -17.00
C TYR A 487 16.83 -11.31 -17.39
N ASP A 488 16.11 -11.58 -18.47
CA ASP A 488 14.93 -10.81 -18.85
C ASP A 488 13.70 -11.53 -18.32
N VAL A 489 12.59 -10.80 -18.22
CA VAL A 489 11.35 -11.36 -17.67
C VAL A 489 10.28 -11.45 -18.75
N ASN A 490 9.39 -12.43 -18.62
CA ASN A 490 8.25 -12.59 -19.53
C ASN A 490 7.11 -11.71 -19.04
N SER A 491 6.81 -10.63 -19.76
CA SER A 491 5.92 -9.53 -19.35
C SER A 491 4.58 -9.96 -18.74
N ALA A 492 4.00 -11.12 -19.11
CA ALA A 492 2.78 -11.64 -18.49
C ALA A 492 3.01 -12.50 -17.23
N ALA A 493 4.08 -13.31 -17.21
CA ALA A 493 4.43 -14.19 -16.08
C ALA A 493 5.23 -13.48 -14.98
N SER A 494 5.45 -12.17 -15.16
CA SER A 494 6.43 -11.39 -14.41
C SER A 494 5.90 -10.09 -13.84
N LEU A 495 4.58 -10.02 -13.78
CA LEU A 495 3.87 -8.95 -13.12
C LEU A 495 3.84 -9.25 -11.63
N PHE A 496 4.17 -8.23 -10.84
CA PHE A 496 3.61 -8.17 -9.49
C PHE A 496 2.09 -8.20 -9.63
N PRO A 497 1.38 -9.05 -8.86
CA PRO A 497 -0.05 -9.24 -9.03
C PRO A 497 -0.81 -7.92 -8.93
N PRO A 498 -1.71 -7.60 -9.89
CA PRO A 498 -2.56 -6.44 -9.76
C PRO A 498 -3.41 -6.51 -8.49
N ARG A 499 -3.42 -5.44 -7.68
CA ARG A 499 -4.11 -5.40 -6.38
C ARG A 499 -4.73 -4.04 -6.12
N ASP A 500 -5.80 -4.06 -5.32
CA ASP A 500 -6.32 -2.87 -4.65
C ASP A 500 -6.11 -3.01 -3.13
N TYR A 501 -5.12 -2.29 -2.62
CA TYR A 501 -4.73 -2.32 -1.21
C TYR A 501 -5.75 -1.62 -0.27
N SER A 502 -6.80 -1.01 -0.82
CA SER A 502 -7.95 -0.53 -0.03
C SER A 502 -9.01 -1.60 0.27
N ALA A 503 -8.80 -2.83 -0.22
CA ALA A 503 -9.79 -3.89 -0.18
C ALA A 503 -11.14 -3.42 -0.76
N LEU A 504 -11.12 -2.81 -1.96
CA LEU A 504 -12.31 -2.24 -2.61
C LEU A 504 -13.00 -1.19 -1.73
N GLY A 505 -12.20 -0.39 -1.01
CA GLY A 505 -12.62 0.64 -0.08
C GLY A 505 -13.18 0.16 1.26
N GLN A 506 -13.07 -1.13 1.59
CA GLN A 506 -13.67 -1.70 2.81
C GLN A 506 -12.80 -1.52 4.07
N ASN A 507 -11.51 -1.24 3.91
CA ASN A 507 -10.56 -1.18 5.02
C ASN A 507 -10.28 0.25 5.55
N GLY A 508 -10.99 1.25 5.05
CA GLY A 508 -10.90 2.63 5.54
C GLY A 508 -9.75 3.47 4.96
N VAL A 509 -8.91 2.89 4.09
CA VAL A 509 -7.87 3.63 3.35
C VAL A 509 -8.50 4.74 2.52
N ARG A 510 -7.85 5.89 2.47
CA ARG A 510 -8.25 7.09 1.73
C ARG A 510 -7.00 7.86 1.32
N ALA A 511 -7.15 8.93 0.53
CA ALA A 511 -6.04 9.87 0.37
C ALA A 511 -5.88 10.74 1.65
N PRO A 512 -4.66 11.21 1.97
CA PRO A 512 -3.39 10.93 1.30
C PRO A 512 -2.95 9.47 1.52
N ASN A 513 -2.37 8.87 0.48
CA ASN A 513 -1.92 7.47 0.47
C ASN A 513 -0.73 7.27 -0.45
#